data_AF-A0A4D7YEX8-F1
#
_entry.id   AF-A0A4D7YEX8-F1
#
_cell.length_a   1.000
_cell.length_b   1.000
_cell.length_c   1.000
_cell.angle_alpha   90.00
_cell.angle_beta   90.00
_cell.angle_gamma   90.00
#
_symmetry.space_group_name_H-M   'P 1'
#
loop_
_entity.id
_entity.type
_entity.pdbx_description
1 polymer ?
#
loop_
_entity_poly.entity_id
_entity_poly.type
_entity_poly.pdbx_seq_one_letter_code
_entity_poly.pdbx_strand_id
1 'polypeptide(L)'
;MDATTFFAYARRAPFGGGLSQGQINGMNALFRCWESHKIPGPDLRHLAYILASVFHETGGRMLPVRETFASTDAGAIAALDKAYKAGRLGQVSEPYWRKDADKKSWFGRGDIQITHKVNYAKVGKRIGVDLVGNPSLALDVDISAEIAIVGMLEGLFTGKKLRDYFNLKKDDPVGARAIVNGRDKAKLIAGYHKSFLDALEAASLASYSGAPADVAPLDAQPDNVPVAQSKSLWTIIGSFFGAIGLGAMGDAKSFADSGATLFGAISNPWAFGSLVFMGVGGGVLVWLIGSGRITINRSKTT
;
A
#
# COMPACT_ATOMS: atom_id res chain seq x y z
N MET A 1 -14.49 -3.36 15.70
CA MET A 1 -13.26 -2.71 16.20
C MET A 1 -13.34 -1.22 15.94
N ASP A 2 -12.61 -0.39 16.70
CA ASP A 2 -12.54 1.05 16.46
C ASP A 2 -11.56 1.36 15.31
N ALA A 3 -12.09 1.67 14.12
CA ALA A 3 -11.28 1.89 12.93
C ALA A 3 -10.33 3.09 13.07
N THR A 4 -10.76 4.14 13.79
CA THR A 4 -9.96 5.35 14.01
C THR A 4 -8.67 5.03 14.76
N THR A 5 -8.77 4.32 15.87
CA THR A 5 -7.61 3.89 16.67
C THR A 5 -6.69 2.97 15.87
N PHE A 6 -7.26 2.02 15.13
CA PHE A 6 -6.46 1.12 14.29
C PHE A 6 -5.59 1.90 13.30
N PHE A 7 -6.20 2.79 12.50
CA PHE A 7 -5.46 3.51 11.46
C PHE A 7 -4.46 4.53 12.03
N ALA A 8 -4.75 5.13 13.19
CA ALA A 8 -3.81 6.01 13.88
C ALA A 8 -2.53 5.28 14.32
N TYR A 9 -2.67 4.06 14.84
CA TYR A 9 -1.52 3.22 15.23
C TYR A 9 -0.78 2.70 14.00
N ALA A 10 -1.52 2.17 13.02
CA ALA A 10 -0.93 1.67 11.77
C ALA A 10 -0.13 2.75 11.05
N ARG A 11 -0.62 4.00 11.00
CA ARG A 11 0.08 5.14 10.41
C ARG A 11 1.49 5.27 10.97
N ARG A 12 1.66 5.19 12.30
CA ARG A 12 2.97 5.32 12.96
C ARG A 12 3.89 4.18 12.53
N ALA A 13 3.41 2.95 12.60
CA ALA A 13 4.08 1.76 12.11
C ALA A 13 3.05 0.69 11.69
N PRO A 14 3.24 0.00 10.55
CA PRO A 14 4.46 -0.02 9.74
C PRO A 14 4.53 1.07 8.65
N PHE A 15 3.55 1.96 8.53
CA PHE A 15 3.47 2.90 7.41
C PHE A 15 4.40 4.12 7.50
N GLY A 16 5.08 4.34 8.63
CA GLY A 16 6.16 5.32 8.73
C GLY A 16 5.71 6.78 8.75
N GLY A 17 4.48 7.03 9.22
CA GLY A 17 3.94 8.36 9.48
C GLY A 17 2.88 8.84 8.50
N GLY A 18 2.58 8.08 7.44
CA GLY A 18 1.54 8.45 6.48
C GLY A 18 0.65 7.29 6.04
N LEU A 19 -0.55 7.62 5.55
CA LEU A 19 -1.53 6.64 5.10
C LEU A 19 -2.28 7.17 3.86
N SER A 20 -2.22 6.42 2.77
CA SER A 20 -2.97 6.71 1.55
C SER A 20 -4.38 6.14 1.60
N GLN A 21 -5.30 6.72 0.83
CA GLN A 21 -6.65 6.18 0.69
C GLN A 21 -6.66 4.74 0.13
N GLY A 22 -5.71 4.41 -0.76
CA GLY A 22 -5.55 3.05 -1.27
C GLY A 22 -5.24 2.05 -0.18
N GLN A 23 -4.33 2.41 0.74
CA GLN A 23 -3.98 1.56 1.89
C GLN A 23 -5.18 1.36 2.83
N ILE A 24 -5.91 2.43 3.12
CA ILE A 24 -7.16 2.37 3.92
C ILE A 24 -8.17 1.43 3.24
N ASN A 25 -8.42 1.61 1.95
CA ASN A 25 -9.40 0.83 1.21
C ASN A 25 -9.06 -0.67 1.19
N GLY A 26 -7.79 -1.00 0.97
CA GLY A 26 -7.32 -2.38 0.96
C GLY A 26 -7.38 -3.05 2.33
N MET A 27 -6.96 -2.36 3.39
CA MET A 27 -7.13 -2.86 4.77
C MET A 27 -8.62 -3.04 5.12
N ASN A 28 -9.48 -2.10 4.73
CA ASN A 28 -10.92 -2.22 4.92
C ASN A 28 -11.52 -3.41 4.15
N ALA A 29 -10.99 -3.76 2.97
CA ALA A 29 -11.43 -4.96 2.25
C ALA A 29 -11.07 -6.24 3.01
N LEU A 30 -9.85 -6.31 3.56
CA LEU A 30 -9.45 -7.42 4.44
C LEU A 30 -10.33 -7.52 5.69
N PHE A 31 -10.70 -6.40 6.31
CA PHE A 31 -11.59 -6.40 7.47
C PHE A 31 -12.99 -6.88 7.12
N ARG A 32 -13.60 -6.35 6.05
CA ARG A 32 -14.92 -6.79 5.58
C ARG A 32 -14.92 -8.29 5.26
N CYS A 33 -13.88 -8.77 4.58
CA CYS A 33 -13.73 -10.19 4.29
C CYS A 33 -13.59 -11.01 5.58
N TRP A 34 -12.69 -10.62 6.50
CA TRP A 34 -12.49 -11.32 7.78
C TRP A 34 -13.78 -11.42 8.60
N GLU A 35 -14.54 -10.34 8.69
CA GLU A 35 -15.82 -10.29 9.41
C GLU A 35 -16.90 -11.16 8.75
N SER A 36 -16.91 -11.26 7.41
CA SER A 36 -17.91 -12.06 6.68
C SER A 36 -17.81 -13.56 6.99
N HIS A 37 -16.62 -14.05 7.33
CA HIS A 37 -16.36 -15.44 7.73
C HIS A 37 -16.92 -15.80 9.12
N LYS A 38 -17.35 -14.80 9.92
CA LYS A 38 -17.99 -15.00 11.24
C LYS A 38 -17.24 -15.98 12.16
N ILE A 39 -15.91 -15.90 12.17
CA ILE A 39 -15.05 -16.80 12.94
C ILE A 39 -15.35 -16.64 14.44
N PRO A 40 -15.81 -17.67 15.15
CA PRO A 40 -16.09 -17.58 16.59
C PRO A 40 -14.79 -17.41 17.39
N GLY A 41 -14.76 -16.44 18.30
CA GLY A 41 -13.59 -16.15 19.13
C GLY A 41 -12.33 -15.86 18.30
N PRO A 42 -12.37 -14.85 17.40
CA PRO A 42 -11.27 -14.62 16.47
C PRO A 42 -9.99 -14.22 17.21
N ASP A 43 -8.90 -14.91 16.89
CA ASP A 43 -7.57 -14.61 17.42
C ASP A 43 -6.96 -13.45 16.63
N LEU A 44 -6.79 -12.27 17.25
CA LEU A 44 -6.26 -11.07 16.58
C LEU A 44 -4.89 -11.30 15.96
N ARG A 45 -4.10 -12.26 16.48
CA ARG A 45 -2.79 -12.62 15.92
C ARG A 45 -2.92 -13.15 14.49
N HIS A 46 -4.03 -13.78 14.15
CA HIS A 46 -4.31 -14.30 12.81
C HIS A 46 -4.49 -13.15 11.82
N LEU A 47 -5.40 -12.22 12.12
CA LEU A 47 -5.66 -11.04 11.29
C LEU A 47 -4.42 -10.15 11.17
N ALA A 48 -3.70 -9.93 12.28
CA ALA A 48 -2.43 -9.21 12.27
C ALA A 48 -1.41 -9.83 11.30
N TYR A 49 -1.36 -11.17 11.23
CA TYR A 49 -0.39 -11.87 10.40
C TYR A 49 -0.76 -11.82 8.91
N ILE A 50 -2.06 -11.87 8.62
CA ILE A 50 -2.60 -11.63 7.28
C ILE A 50 -2.20 -10.22 6.82
N LEU A 51 -2.51 -9.18 7.60
CA LEU A 51 -2.13 -7.79 7.29
C LEU A 51 -0.62 -7.62 7.06
N ALA A 52 0.20 -8.22 7.93
CA ALA A 52 1.66 -8.18 7.82
C ALA A 52 2.17 -8.83 6.52
N SER A 53 1.58 -9.96 6.14
CA SER A 53 1.93 -10.67 4.91
C SER A 53 1.51 -9.85 3.69
N VAL A 54 0.28 -9.33 3.66
CA VAL A 54 -0.19 -8.46 2.57
C VAL A 54 0.66 -7.20 2.45
N PHE A 55 1.01 -6.56 3.56
CA PHE A 55 1.90 -5.40 3.56
C PHE A 55 3.25 -5.74 2.92
N HIS A 56 3.84 -6.88 3.27
CA HIS A 56 5.12 -7.30 2.72
C HIS A 56 5.03 -7.58 1.21
N GLU A 57 4.06 -8.40 0.79
CA GLU A 57 3.95 -8.86 -0.59
C GLU A 57 3.52 -7.74 -1.56
N THR A 58 2.77 -6.75 -1.09
CA THR A 58 2.33 -5.59 -1.91
C THR A 58 3.29 -4.40 -1.85
N GLY A 59 4.42 -4.55 -1.15
CA GLY A 59 5.37 -3.46 -0.93
C GLY A 59 4.76 -2.26 -0.21
N GLY A 60 3.89 -2.52 0.77
CA GLY A 60 3.21 -1.54 1.59
C GLY A 60 1.99 -0.87 0.95
N ARG A 61 1.59 -1.26 -0.27
CA ARG A 61 0.41 -0.67 -0.94
C ARG A 61 -0.91 -1.11 -0.31
N MET A 62 -0.93 -2.28 0.31
CA MET A 62 -2.13 -2.97 0.78
C MET A 62 -3.20 -3.15 -0.31
N LEU A 63 -2.80 -3.17 -1.57
CA LEU A 63 -3.68 -3.38 -2.70
C LEU A 63 -3.12 -4.52 -3.55
N PRO A 64 -3.99 -5.29 -4.24
CA PRO A 64 -3.56 -6.37 -5.13
C PRO A 64 -2.57 -5.87 -6.18
N VAL A 65 -1.44 -6.56 -6.31
CA VAL A 65 -0.42 -6.23 -7.31
C VAL A 65 -0.14 -7.39 -8.22
N ARG A 66 0.39 -7.09 -9.40
CA ARG A 66 1.06 -8.08 -10.23
C ARG A 66 2.49 -8.25 -9.75
N GLU A 67 3.04 -9.44 -9.98
CA GLU A 67 4.46 -9.71 -9.81
C GLU A 67 5.27 -8.64 -10.55
N THR A 68 6.42 -8.28 -9.96
CA THR A 68 7.26 -7.15 -10.41
C THR A 68 6.59 -5.77 -10.36
N PHE A 69 5.42 -5.63 -9.74
CA PHE A 69 4.62 -4.39 -9.70
C PHE A 69 4.24 -3.84 -11.08
N ALA A 70 4.13 -4.70 -12.10
CA ALA A 70 3.75 -4.27 -13.43
C ALA A 70 2.30 -3.78 -13.49
N SER A 71 2.04 -2.76 -14.32
CA SER A 71 0.68 -2.25 -14.56
C SER A 71 -0.14 -3.17 -15.47
N THR A 72 0.51 -4.05 -16.23
CA THR A 72 -0.14 -4.96 -17.19
C THR A 72 0.46 -6.36 -17.11
N ASP A 73 -0.31 -7.36 -17.53
CA ASP A 73 0.15 -8.75 -17.63
C ASP A 73 1.33 -8.89 -18.60
N ALA A 74 1.30 -8.19 -19.74
CA ALA A 74 2.41 -8.18 -20.68
C ALA A 74 3.69 -7.59 -20.04
N GLY A 75 3.55 -6.55 -19.23
CA GLY A 75 4.65 -5.96 -18.47
C GLY A 75 5.26 -6.93 -17.46
N ALA A 76 4.42 -7.65 -16.70
CA ALA A 76 4.88 -8.66 -15.74
C ALA A 76 5.65 -9.78 -16.44
N ILE A 77 5.09 -10.31 -17.53
CA ILE A 77 5.73 -11.35 -18.36
C ILE A 77 7.08 -10.88 -18.89
N ALA A 78 7.14 -9.67 -19.45
CA ALA A 78 8.38 -9.12 -20.01
C ALA A 78 9.46 -8.91 -18.93
N ALA A 79 9.08 -8.44 -17.74
CA ALA A 79 10.00 -8.27 -16.62
C ALA A 79 10.55 -9.62 -16.14
N LEU A 80 9.71 -10.64 -16.01
CA LEU A 80 10.09 -11.98 -15.61
C LEU A 80 10.96 -12.68 -16.66
N ASP A 81 10.64 -12.55 -17.95
CA ASP A 81 11.49 -13.08 -19.03
C ASP A 81 12.86 -12.41 -19.06
N LYS A 82 12.94 -11.10 -18.81
CA LYS A 82 14.21 -10.38 -18.69
C LYS A 82 15.03 -10.91 -17.51
N ALA A 83 14.42 -11.13 -16.35
CA ALA A 83 15.08 -11.68 -15.17
C ALA A 83 15.55 -13.12 -15.39
N TYR A 84 14.73 -13.96 -16.05
CA TYR A 84 15.05 -15.34 -16.39
C TYR A 84 16.24 -15.43 -17.35
N LYS A 85 16.23 -14.66 -18.45
CA LYS A 85 17.33 -14.60 -19.42
C LYS A 85 18.65 -14.11 -18.79
N ALA A 86 18.56 -13.27 -17.76
CA ALA A 86 19.70 -12.78 -17.00
C ALA A 86 20.18 -13.75 -15.90
N GLY A 87 19.62 -14.96 -15.81
CA GLY A 87 20.00 -15.96 -14.81
C GLY A 87 19.58 -15.64 -13.37
N ARG A 88 18.70 -14.64 -13.17
CA ARG A 88 18.29 -14.17 -11.82
C ARG A 88 17.19 -15.01 -11.19
N LEU A 89 16.60 -15.94 -11.96
CA LEU A 89 15.55 -16.87 -11.53
C LEU A 89 16.06 -18.32 -11.56
N GLY A 90 17.29 -18.56 -11.10
CA GLY A 90 17.95 -19.87 -11.19
C GLY A 90 17.27 -21.01 -10.41
N GLN A 91 16.29 -20.70 -9.56
CA GLN A 91 15.46 -21.68 -8.84
C GLN A 91 14.24 -22.13 -9.67
N VAL A 92 13.94 -21.45 -10.78
CA VAL A 92 12.78 -21.75 -11.61
C VAL A 92 13.22 -22.59 -12.82
N SER A 93 12.83 -23.86 -12.83
CA SER A 93 13.04 -24.74 -13.99
C SER A 93 12.04 -24.47 -15.11
N GLU A 94 10.77 -24.23 -14.76
CA GLU A 94 9.69 -23.99 -15.72
C GLU A 94 9.07 -22.59 -15.55
N PRO A 95 9.04 -21.77 -16.63
CA PRO A 95 8.59 -20.38 -16.56
C PRO A 95 7.06 -20.29 -16.49
N TYR A 96 6.51 -20.48 -15.29
CA TYR A 96 5.06 -20.46 -14.99
C TYR A 96 4.34 -19.16 -15.40
N TRP A 97 5.08 -18.06 -15.62
CA TRP A 97 4.54 -16.78 -16.09
C TRP A 97 4.32 -16.73 -17.59
N ARG A 98 4.89 -17.63 -18.39
CA ARG A 98 4.62 -17.64 -19.83
C ARG A 98 3.20 -18.09 -20.09
N LYS A 99 2.64 -17.61 -21.21
CA LYS A 99 1.30 -17.99 -21.62
C LYS A 99 1.27 -19.48 -21.98
N ASP A 100 0.33 -20.22 -21.39
CA ASP A 100 0.07 -21.61 -21.73
C ASP A 100 -0.73 -21.75 -23.05
N ALA A 101 -1.14 -22.97 -23.38
CA ALA A 101 -1.94 -23.27 -24.58
C ALA A 101 -3.25 -22.45 -24.63
N ASP A 102 -3.84 -22.18 -23.45
CA ASP A 102 -5.08 -21.41 -23.28
C ASP A 102 -4.83 -19.89 -23.25
N LYS A 103 -3.59 -19.46 -23.55
CA LYS A 103 -3.11 -18.07 -23.48
C LYS A 103 -3.20 -17.45 -22.08
N LYS A 104 -3.25 -18.28 -21.03
CA LYS A 104 -3.27 -17.86 -19.62
C LYS A 104 -1.87 -17.90 -19.02
N SER A 105 -1.64 -17.07 -18.01
CA SER A 105 -0.32 -16.92 -17.37
C SER A 105 -0.47 -16.92 -15.86
N TRP A 106 0.45 -17.61 -15.18
CA TRP A 106 0.33 -17.96 -13.76
C TRP A 106 1.36 -17.26 -12.87
N PHE A 107 1.80 -16.06 -13.27
CA PHE A 107 2.63 -15.19 -12.43
C PHE A 107 1.91 -14.71 -11.17
N GLY A 108 2.66 -14.16 -10.21
CA GLY A 108 2.15 -13.66 -8.94
C GLY A 108 1.06 -12.61 -9.10
N ARG A 109 -0.13 -12.84 -8.54
CA ARG A 109 -1.20 -11.83 -8.47
C ARG A 109 -1.77 -11.74 -7.06
N GLY A 110 -2.31 -10.57 -6.76
CA GLY A 110 -3.06 -10.36 -5.53
C GLY A 110 -2.21 -9.93 -4.36
N ASP A 111 -2.87 -9.83 -3.22
CA ASP A 111 -2.32 -9.40 -1.93
C ASP A 111 -1.26 -10.35 -1.40
N ILE A 112 -1.29 -11.61 -1.85
CA ILE A 112 -0.38 -12.68 -1.39
C ILE A 112 0.45 -13.31 -2.51
N GLN A 113 0.41 -12.72 -3.71
CA GLN A 113 1.19 -13.16 -4.88
C GLN A 113 1.03 -14.66 -5.21
N ILE A 114 -0.21 -15.11 -5.43
CA ILE A 114 -0.44 -16.52 -5.83
C ILE A 114 0.19 -16.80 -7.20
N THR A 115 0.95 -17.90 -7.29
CA THR A 115 1.67 -18.35 -8.49
C THR A 115 1.28 -19.79 -8.85
N HIS A 116 1.53 -20.20 -10.10
CA HIS A 116 1.25 -21.53 -10.66
C HIS A 116 -0.24 -21.89 -10.83
N LYS A 117 -0.60 -22.49 -11.99
CA LYS A 117 -1.97 -22.91 -12.34
C LYS A 117 -2.66 -23.75 -11.26
N VAL A 118 -1.91 -24.64 -10.61
CA VAL A 118 -2.41 -25.51 -9.53
C VAL A 118 -2.93 -24.72 -8.33
N ASN A 119 -2.27 -23.62 -7.94
CA ASN A 119 -2.71 -22.81 -6.81
C ASN A 119 -3.93 -21.96 -7.18
N TYR A 120 -3.96 -21.40 -8.40
CA TYR A 120 -5.14 -20.71 -8.93
C TYR A 120 -6.36 -21.64 -8.94
N ALA A 121 -6.20 -22.88 -9.42
CA ALA A 121 -7.26 -23.88 -9.43
C ALA A 121 -7.71 -24.26 -8.01
N LYS A 122 -6.76 -24.51 -7.11
CA LYS A 122 -7.03 -24.93 -5.73
C LYS A 122 -7.77 -23.85 -4.95
N VAL A 123 -7.27 -22.61 -4.95
CA VAL A 123 -7.90 -21.51 -4.21
C VAL A 123 -9.20 -21.07 -4.87
N GLY A 124 -9.23 -20.97 -6.21
CA GLY A 124 -10.43 -20.60 -6.96
C GLY A 124 -11.60 -21.54 -6.70
N LYS A 125 -11.36 -22.86 -6.74
CA LYS A 125 -12.36 -23.87 -6.36
C LYS A 125 -12.85 -23.66 -4.94
N ARG A 126 -11.96 -23.36 -3.99
CA ARG A 126 -12.33 -23.20 -2.58
C ARG A 126 -13.18 -21.96 -2.34
N ILE A 127 -12.93 -20.86 -3.04
CA ILE A 127 -13.67 -19.60 -2.87
C ILE A 127 -14.84 -19.44 -3.85
N GLY A 128 -15.07 -20.42 -4.73
CA GLY A 128 -16.15 -20.39 -5.73
C GLY A 128 -15.91 -19.42 -6.89
N VAL A 129 -14.64 -19.09 -7.20
CA VAL A 129 -14.26 -18.16 -8.26
C VAL A 129 -13.44 -18.88 -9.34
N ASP A 130 -13.79 -18.69 -10.61
CA ASP A 130 -13.05 -19.27 -11.73
C ASP A 130 -11.75 -18.50 -12.03
N LEU A 131 -10.75 -18.70 -11.17
CA LEU A 131 -9.42 -18.14 -11.32
C LEU A 131 -8.60 -18.81 -12.44
N VAL A 132 -9.01 -19.97 -12.93
CA VAL A 132 -8.32 -20.66 -14.03
C VAL A 132 -8.77 -20.08 -15.37
N GLY A 133 -10.08 -19.91 -15.56
CA GLY A 133 -10.63 -19.22 -16.72
C GLY A 133 -10.30 -17.74 -16.73
N ASN A 134 -10.26 -17.08 -15.57
CA ASN A 134 -9.93 -15.66 -15.45
C ASN A 134 -8.93 -15.35 -14.32
N PRO A 135 -7.62 -15.55 -14.54
CA PRO A 135 -6.60 -15.32 -13.52
C PRO A 135 -6.47 -13.86 -13.08
N SER A 136 -6.94 -12.91 -13.88
CA SER A 136 -6.95 -11.48 -13.51
C SER A 136 -7.91 -11.17 -12.36
N LEU A 137 -8.88 -12.05 -12.06
CA LEU A 137 -9.76 -11.89 -10.90
C LEU A 137 -8.97 -11.90 -9.58
N ALA A 138 -7.77 -12.50 -9.54
CA ALA A 138 -6.90 -12.40 -8.36
C ALA A 138 -6.36 -10.98 -8.09
N LEU A 139 -6.63 -10.00 -8.98
CA LEU A 139 -6.31 -8.58 -8.78
C LEU A 139 -7.53 -7.75 -8.37
N ASP A 140 -8.72 -8.35 -8.33
CA ASP A 140 -9.87 -7.71 -7.70
C ASP A 140 -9.65 -7.63 -6.19
N VAL A 141 -10.01 -6.49 -5.59
CA VAL A 141 -9.68 -6.19 -4.19
C VAL A 141 -10.38 -7.16 -3.23
N ASP A 142 -11.65 -7.47 -3.45
CA ASP A 142 -12.39 -8.33 -2.53
C ASP A 142 -12.06 -9.82 -2.78
N ILE A 143 -11.86 -10.24 -4.04
CA ILE A 143 -11.41 -11.61 -4.35
C ILE A 143 -10.00 -11.87 -3.81
N SER A 144 -9.10 -10.89 -3.93
CA SER A 144 -7.74 -11.00 -3.42
C SER A 144 -7.69 -11.09 -1.89
N ALA A 145 -8.52 -10.31 -1.20
CA ALA A 145 -8.69 -10.40 0.25
C ALA A 145 -9.19 -11.81 0.66
N GLU A 146 -10.17 -12.35 -0.05
CA GLU A 146 -10.69 -13.71 0.17
C GLU A 146 -9.62 -14.78 -0.08
N ILE A 147 -8.83 -14.66 -1.14
CA ILE A 147 -7.67 -15.55 -1.43
C ILE A 147 -6.69 -15.54 -0.26
N ALA A 148 -6.32 -14.35 0.25
CA ALA A 148 -5.38 -14.22 1.36
C ALA A 148 -5.94 -14.84 2.64
N ILE A 149 -7.16 -14.48 3.02
CA ILE A 149 -7.78 -14.91 4.29
C ILE A 149 -8.04 -16.41 4.28
N VAL A 150 -8.77 -16.93 3.30
CA VAL A 150 -9.08 -18.37 3.22
C VAL A 150 -7.81 -19.19 3.01
N GLY A 151 -6.90 -18.69 2.17
CA GLY A 151 -5.63 -19.36 1.91
C GLY A 151 -4.77 -19.55 3.15
N MET A 152 -4.66 -18.54 4.01
CA MET A 152 -3.87 -18.62 5.26
C MET A 152 -4.61 -19.34 6.39
N LEU A 153 -5.94 -19.25 6.45
CA LEU A 153 -6.75 -19.98 7.43
C LEU A 153 -6.73 -21.50 7.18
N GLU A 154 -6.75 -21.91 5.91
CA GLU A 154 -6.88 -23.32 5.54
C GLU A 154 -5.58 -23.96 5.04
N GLY A 155 -4.52 -23.17 4.87
CA GLY A 155 -3.23 -23.63 4.40
C GLY A 155 -3.24 -24.03 2.92
N LEU A 156 -3.89 -23.23 2.08
CA LEU A 156 -4.05 -23.56 0.67
C LEU A 156 -2.77 -23.35 -0.15
N PHE A 157 -1.79 -22.61 0.35
CA PHE A 157 -0.53 -22.36 -0.36
C PHE A 157 0.49 -23.46 -0.12
N THR A 158 0.90 -23.69 1.14
CA THR A 158 1.96 -24.65 1.49
C THR A 158 1.47 -25.85 2.31
N GLY A 159 0.17 -25.88 2.67
CA GLY A 159 -0.39 -26.84 3.63
C GLY A 159 -0.26 -26.39 5.09
N LYS A 160 0.47 -25.31 5.38
CA LYS A 160 0.59 -24.70 6.71
C LYS A 160 -0.46 -23.62 6.89
N LYS A 161 -1.07 -23.54 8.08
CA LYS A 161 -2.19 -22.62 8.39
C LYS A 161 -1.92 -21.80 9.64
N LEU A 162 -2.65 -20.69 9.80
CA LEU A 162 -2.49 -19.75 10.92
C LEU A 162 -2.52 -20.44 12.29
N ARG A 163 -3.45 -21.38 12.51
CA ARG A 163 -3.57 -22.12 13.78
C ARG A 163 -2.37 -23.02 14.13
N ASP A 164 -1.53 -23.35 13.17
CA ASP A 164 -0.30 -24.12 13.41
C ASP A 164 0.80 -23.26 14.09
N TYR A 165 0.64 -21.94 14.08
CA TYR A 165 1.60 -20.96 14.62
C TYR A 165 1.02 -20.06 15.70
N PHE A 166 -0.28 -19.83 15.67
CA PHE A 166 -1.00 -18.99 16.62
C PHE A 166 -2.15 -19.78 17.25
N ASN A 167 -1.97 -20.17 18.52
CA ASN A 167 -2.98 -20.87 19.31
C ASN A 167 -2.72 -20.65 20.81
N LEU A 168 -3.42 -21.38 21.67
CA LEU A 168 -3.31 -21.24 23.13
C LEU A 168 -1.91 -21.53 23.69
N LYS A 169 -1.08 -22.30 22.96
CA LYS A 169 0.25 -22.73 23.41
C LYS A 169 1.38 -22.15 22.56
N LYS A 170 1.05 -21.44 21.48
CA LYS A 170 2.03 -21.03 20.47
C LYS A 170 1.71 -19.63 19.95
N ASP A 171 2.76 -18.83 19.88
CA ASP A 171 2.79 -17.54 19.19
C ASP A 171 4.12 -17.45 18.44
N ASP A 172 4.09 -17.75 17.14
CA ASP A 172 5.29 -17.93 16.32
C ASP A 172 5.17 -17.20 14.98
N PRO A 173 5.22 -15.86 14.98
CA PRO A 173 5.10 -15.07 13.75
C PRO A 173 6.29 -15.24 12.80
N VAL A 174 7.46 -15.67 13.31
CA VAL A 174 8.62 -15.97 12.46
C VAL A 174 8.38 -17.28 11.71
N GLY A 175 7.96 -18.34 12.39
CA GLY A 175 7.65 -19.62 11.78
C GLY A 175 6.44 -19.57 10.84
N ALA A 176 5.48 -18.68 11.12
CA ALA A 176 4.28 -18.48 10.31
C ALA A 176 4.57 -18.08 8.85
N ARG A 177 5.81 -17.67 8.51
CA ARG A 177 6.17 -17.36 7.12
C ARG A 177 5.99 -18.57 6.19
N ALA A 178 6.13 -19.77 6.77
CA ALA A 178 5.87 -21.05 6.14
C ALA A 178 4.45 -21.21 5.58
N ILE A 179 3.47 -20.39 6.00
CA ILE A 179 2.09 -20.40 5.48
C ILE A 179 2.04 -19.99 4.01
N VAL A 180 2.84 -18.98 3.63
CA VAL A 180 2.79 -18.36 2.30
C VAL A 180 3.97 -18.78 1.45
N ASN A 181 5.17 -18.81 2.04
CA ASN A 181 6.41 -19.10 1.33
C ASN A 181 7.39 -19.82 2.29
N GLY A 182 8.68 -19.92 1.96
CA GLY A 182 9.72 -20.49 2.83
C GLY A 182 9.99 -19.67 4.10
N ARG A 183 11.25 -19.37 4.41
CA ARG A 183 11.63 -18.57 5.60
C ARG A 183 12.23 -17.19 5.28
N ASP A 184 12.28 -16.82 4.00
CA ASP A 184 12.82 -15.52 3.61
C ASP A 184 11.98 -14.38 4.21
N LYS A 185 12.68 -13.34 4.66
CA LYS A 185 12.13 -12.15 5.34
C LYS A 185 11.24 -12.43 6.56
N ALA A 186 11.26 -13.64 7.12
CA ALA A 186 10.39 -14.04 8.23
C ALA A 186 10.46 -13.08 9.44
N LYS A 187 11.67 -12.66 9.84
CA LYS A 187 11.86 -11.70 10.94
C LYS A 187 11.28 -10.31 10.64
N LEU A 188 11.40 -9.86 9.39
CA LEU A 188 10.85 -8.57 8.96
C LEU A 188 9.32 -8.59 9.00
N ILE A 189 8.72 -9.65 8.49
CA ILE A 189 7.26 -9.86 8.51
C ILE A 189 6.75 -9.99 9.95
N ALA A 190 7.50 -10.66 10.83
CA ALA A 190 7.18 -10.71 12.26
C ALA A 190 7.21 -9.32 12.91
N GLY A 191 8.10 -8.41 12.47
CA GLY A 191 8.09 -7.01 12.89
C GLY A 191 6.81 -6.27 12.47
N TYR A 192 6.36 -6.46 11.22
CA TYR A 192 5.09 -5.90 10.75
C TYR A 192 3.89 -6.50 11.49
N HIS A 193 3.92 -7.81 11.77
CA HIS A 193 2.90 -8.52 12.55
C HIS A 193 2.73 -7.89 13.93
N LYS A 194 3.83 -7.63 14.63
CA LYS A 194 3.80 -6.93 15.92
C LYS A 194 3.10 -5.58 15.80
N SER A 195 3.49 -4.75 14.82
CA SER A 195 2.87 -3.42 14.64
C SER A 195 1.37 -3.49 14.36
N PHE A 196 0.93 -4.44 13.52
CA PHE A 196 -0.49 -4.62 13.25
C PHE A 196 -1.25 -5.22 14.43
N LEU A 197 -0.63 -6.12 15.20
CA LEU A 197 -1.24 -6.67 16.41
C LEU A 197 -1.44 -5.57 17.45
N ASP A 198 -0.42 -4.76 17.72
CA ASP A 198 -0.50 -3.61 18.64
C ASP A 198 -1.66 -2.66 18.20
N ALA A 199 -1.81 -2.40 16.90
CA ALA A 199 -2.91 -1.57 16.36
C ALA A 199 -4.30 -2.22 16.53
N LEU A 200 -4.43 -3.53 16.29
CA LEU A 200 -5.70 -4.26 16.45
C LEU A 200 -6.11 -4.35 17.91
N GLU A 201 -5.16 -4.59 18.82
CA GLU A 201 -5.42 -4.64 20.27
C GLU A 201 -5.85 -3.27 20.80
N ALA A 202 -5.18 -2.19 20.40
CA ALA A 202 -5.59 -0.84 20.75
C ALA A 202 -7.00 -0.52 20.25
N ALA A 203 -7.32 -0.87 19.00
CA ALA A 203 -8.65 -0.68 18.41
C ALA A 203 -9.74 -1.54 19.08
N SER A 204 -9.39 -2.74 19.52
CA SER A 204 -10.28 -3.62 20.27
C SER A 204 -10.59 -3.00 21.63
N LEU A 205 -9.56 -2.60 22.39
CA LEU A 205 -9.71 -1.95 23.69
C LEU A 205 -10.54 -0.67 23.60
N ALA A 206 -10.24 0.18 22.60
CA ALA A 206 -10.96 1.43 22.37
C ALA A 206 -12.47 1.24 22.15
N SER A 207 -12.88 0.09 21.60
CA SER A 207 -14.30 -0.23 21.42
C SER A 207 -15.06 -0.42 22.74
N TYR A 208 -14.35 -0.69 23.84
CA TYR A 208 -14.93 -0.90 25.18
C TYR A 208 -14.71 0.28 26.12
N SER A 209 -13.54 0.92 26.07
CA SER A 209 -13.12 1.96 27.03
C SER A 209 -13.04 3.37 26.45
N GLY A 210 -13.36 3.54 25.16
CA GLY A 210 -13.12 4.78 24.43
C GLY A 210 -11.68 4.89 23.88
N ALA A 211 -11.50 5.77 22.90
CA ALA A 211 -10.22 5.95 22.22
C ALA A 211 -9.11 6.47 23.18
N PRO A 212 -7.86 6.02 23.03
CA PRO A 212 -6.73 6.57 23.78
C PRO A 212 -6.57 8.08 23.57
N ALA A 213 -6.11 8.80 24.60
CA ALA A 213 -5.97 10.26 24.55
C ALA A 213 -4.96 10.76 23.49
N ASP A 214 -4.03 9.90 23.06
CA ASP A 214 -3.04 10.19 22.03
C ASP A 214 -3.52 9.90 20.59
N VAL A 215 -4.77 9.46 20.42
CA VAL A 215 -5.40 9.24 19.10
C VAL A 215 -6.25 10.45 18.72
N ALA A 216 -5.79 11.22 17.74
CA ALA A 216 -6.62 12.26 17.14
C ALA A 216 -7.44 11.68 15.98
N PRO A 217 -8.71 12.08 15.75
CA PRO A 217 -9.49 11.64 14.59
C PRO A 217 -8.82 11.89 13.24
N LEU A 218 -7.98 12.93 13.16
CA LEU A 218 -7.16 13.24 11.98
C LEU A 218 -6.06 12.20 11.70
N ASP A 219 -5.63 11.45 12.71
CA ASP A 219 -4.62 10.39 12.59
C ASP A 219 -5.15 9.14 11.87
N ALA A 220 -6.47 9.06 11.66
CA ALA A 220 -7.10 7.98 10.92
C ALA A 220 -7.47 8.34 9.47
N GLN A 221 -7.36 9.61 9.08
CA GLN A 221 -7.80 10.11 7.76
C GLN A 221 -6.69 10.01 6.72
N PRO A 222 -6.96 9.68 5.45
CA PRO A 222 -5.92 9.63 4.42
C PRO A 222 -5.15 10.97 4.31
N ASP A 223 -3.83 10.90 4.07
CA ASP A 223 -3.04 12.11 3.81
C ASP A 223 -3.31 12.70 2.41
N ASN A 224 -3.88 11.89 1.52
CA ASN A 224 -4.21 12.28 0.14
C ASN A 224 -5.66 12.79 0.04
N VAL A 225 -5.92 14.01 0.49
CA VAL A 225 -7.15 14.75 0.16
C VAL A 225 -6.94 15.50 -1.17
N PRO A 226 -7.89 15.49 -2.14
CA PRO A 226 -7.79 16.29 -3.35
C PRO A 226 -7.47 17.76 -3.05
N VAL A 227 -6.42 18.29 -3.67
CA VAL A 227 -5.83 19.63 -3.41
C VAL A 227 -6.85 20.77 -3.53
N ALA A 228 -7.88 20.61 -4.37
CA ALA A 228 -8.95 21.58 -4.57
C ALA A 228 -9.78 21.92 -3.31
N GLN A 229 -9.70 21.12 -2.25
CA GLN A 229 -10.52 21.29 -1.04
C GLN A 229 -9.70 21.68 0.21
N SER A 230 -8.38 21.84 0.10
CA SER A 230 -7.51 22.09 1.25
C SER A 230 -7.30 23.59 1.51
N LYS A 231 -8.10 24.16 2.42
CA LYS A 231 -7.90 25.55 2.91
C LYS A 231 -6.53 25.75 3.57
N SER A 232 -5.98 24.72 4.22
CA SER A 232 -4.69 24.80 4.92
C SER A 232 -3.49 24.86 3.96
N LEU A 233 -3.61 24.30 2.75
CA LEU A 233 -2.54 24.35 1.76
C LEU A 233 -2.34 25.77 1.22
N TRP A 234 -3.44 26.49 0.98
CA TRP A 234 -3.40 27.89 0.55
C TRP A 234 -2.79 28.81 1.61
N THR A 235 -3.00 28.52 2.90
CA THR A 235 -2.35 29.25 4.00
C THR A 235 -0.83 29.08 3.98
N ILE A 236 -0.33 27.86 3.80
CA ILE A 236 1.12 27.58 3.80
C ILE A 236 1.81 28.20 2.57
N ILE A 237 1.20 28.08 1.39
CA ILE A 237 1.71 28.70 0.16
C ILE A 237 1.69 30.23 0.30
N GLY A 238 0.60 30.80 0.81
CA GLY A 238 0.49 32.23 1.06
C GLY A 238 1.53 32.77 2.04
N SER A 239 1.83 32.03 3.12
CA SER A 239 2.88 32.39 4.08
C SER A 239 4.30 32.29 3.49
N PHE A 240 4.57 31.29 2.66
CA PHE A 240 5.86 31.13 1.99
C PHE A 240 6.14 32.27 1.01
N PHE A 241 5.16 32.67 0.19
CA PHE A 241 5.34 33.77 -0.77
C PHE A 241 5.26 35.17 -0.14
N GLY A 242 4.48 35.33 0.93
CA GLY A 242 4.48 36.57 1.72
C GLY A 242 5.85 36.89 2.32
N ALA A 243 6.65 35.88 2.66
CA ALA A 243 8.00 36.05 3.20
C ALA A 243 9.06 36.53 2.17
N ILE A 244 8.77 36.39 0.88
CA ILE A 244 9.65 36.84 -0.24
C ILE A 244 9.08 38.09 -0.95
N GLY A 245 8.13 38.78 -0.34
CA GLY A 245 7.62 40.08 -0.79
C GLY A 245 6.60 40.03 -1.94
N LEU A 246 6.15 38.83 -2.33
CA LEU A 246 5.05 38.64 -3.27
C LEU A 246 3.76 38.50 -2.44
N GLY A 247 2.91 39.53 -2.48
CA GLY A 247 1.67 39.60 -1.70
C GLY A 247 0.77 38.37 -1.83
N ALA A 248 -0.11 38.18 -0.84
CA ALA A 248 -0.93 36.99 -0.66
C ALA A 248 -1.69 36.55 -1.93
N MET A 249 -1.29 35.43 -2.52
CA MET A 249 -1.99 34.80 -3.64
C MET A 249 -3.23 34.06 -3.14
N GLY A 250 -4.40 34.55 -3.55
CA GLY A 250 -5.70 34.01 -3.14
C GLY A 250 -6.22 32.88 -4.02
N ASP A 251 -5.70 32.70 -5.24
CA ASP A 251 -6.13 31.64 -6.15
C ASP A 251 -5.11 31.29 -7.25
N ALA A 252 -5.40 30.21 -7.99
CA ALA A 252 -4.57 29.69 -9.08
C ALA A 252 -4.44 30.64 -10.28
N LYS A 253 -5.39 31.58 -10.45
CA LYS A 253 -5.36 32.55 -11.55
C LYS A 253 -4.37 33.68 -11.25
N SER A 254 -4.35 34.17 -10.01
CA SER A 254 -3.35 35.14 -9.52
C SER A 254 -1.92 34.61 -9.60
N PHE A 255 -1.74 33.30 -9.42
CA PHE A 255 -0.46 32.63 -9.54
C PHE A 255 0.04 32.61 -11.00
N ALA A 256 -0.82 32.28 -11.96
CA ALA A 256 -0.48 32.27 -13.38
C ALA A 256 -0.13 33.68 -13.91
N ASP A 257 -0.87 34.71 -13.49
CA ASP A 257 -0.70 36.08 -13.96
C ASP A 257 0.61 36.73 -13.41
N SER A 258 1.10 36.29 -12.24
CA SER A 258 2.37 36.77 -11.64
C SER A 258 3.66 36.22 -12.31
N GLY A 259 3.54 35.14 -13.09
CA GLY A 259 4.65 34.60 -13.87
C GLY A 259 5.12 35.56 -14.96
N ALA A 260 4.22 36.39 -15.51
CA ALA A 260 4.53 37.36 -16.56
C ALA A 260 5.32 38.58 -16.03
N THR A 261 5.11 38.99 -14.77
CA THR A 261 5.81 40.13 -14.15
C THR A 261 7.25 39.81 -13.73
N LEU A 262 7.60 38.53 -13.57
CA LEU A 262 8.93 38.10 -13.11
C LEU A 262 10.03 38.28 -14.17
N PHE A 263 9.66 38.31 -15.46
CA PHE A 263 10.61 38.31 -16.58
C PHE A 263 10.90 39.69 -17.18
N GLY A 264 10.12 40.73 -16.83
CA GLY A 264 10.23 42.06 -17.45
C GLY A 264 11.26 43.01 -16.83
N ALA A 265 11.86 42.67 -15.68
CA ALA A 265 12.62 43.61 -14.85
C ALA A 265 14.11 43.26 -14.65
N ILE A 266 14.79 42.64 -15.63
CA ILE A 266 16.18 42.19 -15.45
C ILE A 266 17.05 42.54 -16.65
N SER A 267 17.95 43.53 -16.48
CA SER A 267 18.97 43.94 -17.45
C SER A 267 20.38 43.46 -17.10
N ASN A 268 20.52 42.28 -16.47
CA ASN A 268 21.83 41.70 -16.12
C ASN A 268 21.92 40.20 -16.49
N PRO A 269 22.87 39.78 -17.37
CA PRO A 269 22.99 38.40 -17.85
C PRO A 269 23.26 37.35 -16.77
N TRP A 270 23.88 37.71 -15.64
CA TRP A 270 24.20 36.74 -14.58
C TRP A 270 23.07 36.50 -13.57
N ALA A 271 22.02 37.35 -13.59
CA ALA A 271 20.79 37.12 -12.83
C ALA A 271 19.80 36.20 -13.59
N PHE A 272 20.02 35.96 -14.88
CA PHE A 272 19.17 35.09 -15.69
C PHE A 272 19.36 33.61 -15.34
N GLY A 273 20.58 33.19 -15.00
CA GLY A 273 20.88 31.80 -14.64
C GLY A 273 20.19 31.35 -13.34
N SER A 274 20.31 32.14 -12.28
CA SER A 274 19.77 31.81 -10.95
C SER A 274 18.23 31.87 -10.90
N LEU A 275 17.60 32.75 -11.68
CA LEU A 275 16.13 32.84 -11.78
C LEU A 275 15.52 31.86 -12.78
N VAL A 276 16.24 31.44 -13.84
CA VAL A 276 15.80 30.30 -14.68
C VAL A 276 15.81 29.02 -13.84
N PHE A 277 16.78 28.81 -12.96
CA PHE A 277 16.76 27.68 -12.01
C PHE A 277 15.60 27.76 -11.00
N MET A 278 15.19 28.95 -10.55
CA MET A 278 14.04 29.11 -9.64
C MET A 278 12.67 29.04 -10.36
N GLY A 279 12.55 29.59 -11.57
CA GLY A 279 11.33 29.56 -12.38
C GLY A 279 11.06 28.19 -12.99
N VAL A 280 12.10 27.51 -13.50
CA VAL A 280 12.01 26.10 -13.94
C VAL A 280 11.76 25.20 -12.73
N GLY A 281 12.36 25.50 -11.56
CA GLY A 281 12.08 24.81 -10.30
C GLY A 281 10.61 24.89 -9.90
N GLY A 282 10.01 26.07 -9.92
CA GLY A 282 8.59 26.27 -9.61
C GLY A 282 7.65 25.57 -10.60
N GLY A 283 7.90 25.70 -11.91
CA GLY A 283 7.11 25.04 -12.95
C GLY A 283 7.22 23.50 -12.91
N VAL A 284 8.42 22.98 -12.67
CA VAL A 284 8.67 21.54 -12.50
C VAL A 284 8.07 21.03 -11.20
N LEU A 285 8.10 21.80 -10.10
CA LEU A 285 7.45 21.44 -8.84
C LEU A 285 5.93 21.40 -9.01
N VAL A 286 5.32 22.38 -9.67
CA VAL A 286 3.88 22.40 -9.97
C VAL A 286 3.48 21.25 -10.90
N TRP A 287 4.31 20.90 -11.90
CA TRP A 287 4.07 19.75 -12.77
C TRP A 287 4.27 18.42 -12.03
N LEU A 288 5.27 18.29 -11.16
CA LEU A 288 5.51 17.09 -10.34
C LEU A 288 4.43 16.91 -9.26
N ILE A 289 3.89 18.01 -8.72
CA ILE A 289 2.74 18.00 -7.81
C ILE A 289 1.45 17.67 -8.57
N GLY A 290 1.20 18.31 -9.72
CA GLY A 290 0.04 18.06 -10.58
C GLY A 290 0.02 16.66 -11.22
N SER A 291 1.19 16.05 -11.41
CA SER A 291 1.35 14.67 -11.92
C SER A 291 1.50 13.61 -10.83
N GLY A 292 1.42 13.98 -9.54
CA GLY A 292 1.46 13.04 -8.41
C GLY A 292 2.82 12.41 -8.14
N ARG A 293 3.91 13.05 -8.55
CA ARG A 293 5.29 12.54 -8.47
C ARG A 293 6.08 13.04 -7.25
N ILE A 294 5.54 14.00 -6.49
CA ILE A 294 6.11 14.48 -5.22
C ILE A 294 4.99 14.64 -4.17
N THR A 295 5.27 14.22 -2.94
CA THR A 295 4.45 14.43 -1.72
C THR A 295 5.31 15.12 -0.65
N ILE A 296 4.78 16.13 0.04
CA ILE A 296 5.49 16.88 1.09
C ILE A 296 4.94 16.48 2.46
N ASN A 297 5.82 16.02 3.36
CA ASN A 297 5.47 15.71 4.75
C ASN A 297 5.29 17.01 5.55
N ARG A 298 4.22 17.10 6.36
CA ARG A 298 4.03 18.21 7.31
C ARG A 298 4.98 18.02 8.50
N SER A 299 5.82 19.01 8.80
CA SER A 299 6.49 19.06 10.10
C SER A 299 5.51 19.56 11.16
N LYS A 300 5.60 18.98 12.37
CA LYS A 300 4.88 19.49 13.54
C LYS A 300 5.46 20.86 13.90
N THR A 301 4.63 21.90 13.93
CA THR A 301 4.94 23.12 14.65
C THR A 301 4.70 22.83 16.13
N THR A 302 5.76 22.97 16.94
CA THR A 302 5.71 22.97 18.41
C THR A 302 4.81 24.07 18.95
#